data_AF-A0A9J6GUU4-F1
#
_entry.id   AF-A0A9J6GUU4-F1
#
_cell.length_a   1.000
_cell.length_b   1.000
_cell.length_c   1.000
_cell.angle_alpha   90.00
_cell.angle_beta   90.00
_cell.angle_gamma   90.00
#
_symmetry.space_group_name_H-M   'P 1'
#
loop_
_entity.id
_entity.type
_entity.pdbx_description
1 polymer ?
#
loop_
_entity_poly.entity_id
_entity_poly.type
_entity_poly.pdbx_seq_one_letter_code
_entity_poly.pdbx_strand_id
1 'polypeptide(L)'
;MNRVDKFDQNRNAYPADRWSKRWWGRIFYFILDAAVVNAFVQANPMEEVTYLDFRLKLGHQPITERSFHEPRVTITALKTKEGKKSGSTMTVVLDEHRFAGRPHHPNLTATRPRCRWCSTIKK
;
A
#
# COMPACT_ATOMS: atom_id res chain seq x y z
N MET A 1 -25.14 -23.52 6.23
CA MET A 1 -24.44 -24.10 5.07
C MET A 1 -23.69 -23.09 4.19
N ASN A 2 -23.76 -21.76 4.37
CA ASN A 2 -23.17 -20.80 3.41
C ASN A 2 -21.87 -20.12 3.89
N ARG A 3 -21.11 -20.76 4.79
CA ARG A 3 -19.88 -20.15 5.35
C ARG A 3 -18.71 -20.23 4.38
N VAL A 4 -18.59 -21.34 3.66
CA VAL A 4 -17.58 -21.53 2.61
C VAL A 4 -17.84 -20.57 1.46
N ASP A 5 -19.09 -20.39 1.03
CA ASP A 5 -19.43 -19.43 -0.03
C ASP A 5 -19.10 -17.98 0.36
N LYS A 6 -19.39 -17.59 1.61
CA LYS A 6 -19.02 -16.25 2.11
C LYS A 6 -17.51 -16.05 2.17
N PHE A 7 -16.76 -17.08 2.55
CA PHE A 7 -15.31 -17.06 2.52
C PHE A 7 -14.80 -16.87 1.09
N ASP A 8 -15.33 -17.64 0.13
CA ASP A 8 -14.97 -17.54 -1.29
C ASP A 8 -15.35 -16.19 -1.89
N GLN A 9 -16.51 -15.62 -1.52
CA GLN A 9 -16.92 -14.27 -1.90
C GLN A 9 -15.90 -13.23 -1.42
N ASN A 10 -15.51 -13.27 -0.14
CA ASN A 10 -14.53 -12.34 0.40
C ASN A 10 -13.13 -12.53 -0.22
N ARG A 11 -12.71 -13.78 -0.44
CA ARG A 11 -11.44 -14.08 -1.11
C ARG A 11 -11.42 -13.54 -2.55
N ASN A 12 -12.50 -13.77 -3.29
CA ASN A 12 -12.61 -13.40 -4.71
C ASN A 12 -12.86 -11.90 -4.92
N ALA A 13 -13.25 -11.14 -3.89
CA ALA A 13 -13.47 -9.71 -4.00
C ALA A 13 -12.18 -8.92 -4.29
N TYR A 14 -11.06 -9.30 -3.65
CA TYR A 14 -9.76 -8.63 -3.79
C TYR A 14 -8.60 -9.64 -3.82
N PRO A 15 -8.47 -10.45 -4.89
CA PRO A 15 -7.44 -11.49 -4.96
C PRO A 15 -6.03 -10.92 -5.09
N ALA A 16 -5.07 -11.49 -4.36
CA ALA A 16 -3.65 -11.18 -4.44
C ALA A 16 -2.92 -11.94 -5.57
N ASP A 17 -3.66 -12.46 -6.56
CA ASP A 17 -3.11 -13.33 -7.61
C ASP A 17 -2.12 -12.60 -8.53
N ARG A 18 -1.11 -13.35 -9.00
CA ARG A 18 -0.07 -12.87 -9.91
C ARG A 18 0.34 -13.98 -10.85
N TRP A 19 0.50 -13.64 -12.13
CA TRP A 19 1.09 -14.55 -13.10
C TRP A 19 2.51 -14.95 -12.70
N SER A 20 2.69 -16.24 -12.45
CA SER A 20 3.95 -16.87 -12.08
C SER A 20 4.18 -18.09 -12.97
N LYS A 21 5.40 -18.24 -13.46
CA LYS A 21 5.84 -19.47 -14.15
C LYS A 21 5.92 -20.66 -13.21
N ARG A 22 6.04 -20.41 -11.90
CA ARG A 22 6.14 -21.43 -10.86
C ARG A 22 4.76 -21.67 -10.25
N TRP A 23 4.28 -22.91 -10.30
CA TRP A 23 2.96 -23.33 -9.82
C TRP A 23 2.71 -23.01 -8.34
N TRP A 24 3.73 -23.14 -7.49
CA TRP A 24 3.64 -22.88 -6.05
C TRP A 24 3.35 -21.41 -5.71
N GLY A 25 3.59 -20.48 -6.63
CA GLY A 25 3.20 -19.08 -6.47
C GLY A 25 1.69 -18.94 -6.27
N ARG A 26 0.88 -19.72 -7.00
CA ARG A 26 -0.57 -19.71 -6.85
C ARG A 26 -1.02 -20.19 -5.48
N ILE A 27 -0.35 -21.20 -4.93
CA ILE A 27 -0.62 -21.73 -3.59
C ILE A 27 -0.27 -20.68 -2.54
N PHE A 28 0.87 -20.02 -2.67
CA PHE A 28 1.27 -18.94 -1.77
C PHE A 28 0.21 -17.82 -1.72
N TYR A 29 -0.22 -17.30 -2.88
CA TYR A 29 -1.23 -16.23 -2.91
C TYR A 29 -2.59 -16.69 -2.39
N PHE A 30 -2.97 -17.94 -2.66
CA PHE A 30 -4.16 -18.52 -2.07
C PHE A 30 -4.11 -18.54 -0.54
N ILE A 31 -3.01 -19.04 0.04
CA ILE A 31 -2.84 -19.09 1.50
C ILE A 31 -2.82 -17.67 2.08
N LEU A 32 -2.18 -16.72 1.39
CA LEU A 32 -2.16 -15.32 1.80
C LEU A 32 -3.58 -14.73 1.86
N ASP A 33 -4.38 -14.86 0.80
CA ASP A 33 -5.75 -14.35 0.80
C ASP A 33 -6.63 -15.07 1.83
N ALA A 34 -6.44 -16.38 2.01
CA ALA A 34 -7.14 -17.15 3.04
C ALA A 34 -6.83 -16.63 4.46
N ALA A 35 -5.55 -16.34 4.74
CA ALA A 35 -5.13 -15.77 6.02
C ALA A 35 -5.74 -14.39 6.25
N VAL A 36 -5.79 -13.54 5.20
CA VAL A 36 -6.42 -12.21 5.27
C VAL A 36 -7.92 -12.29 5.58
N VAL A 37 -8.65 -13.18 4.91
CA VAL A 37 -10.08 -13.39 5.19
C VAL A 37 -10.29 -13.91 6.61
N ASN A 38 -9.46 -14.86 7.07
CA ASN A 38 -9.56 -15.37 8.43
C ASN A 38 -9.27 -14.31 9.49
N ALA A 39 -8.26 -13.47 9.28
CA ALA A 39 -7.95 -12.34 10.15
C ALA A 39 -9.11 -11.31 10.18
N PHE A 40 -9.71 -11.02 9.02
CA PHE A 40 -10.90 -10.17 8.95
C PHE A 40 -12.07 -10.74 9.76
N VAL A 41 -12.35 -12.03 9.63
CA VAL A 41 -13.43 -12.68 10.38
C VAL A 41 -13.20 -12.61 11.90
N GLN A 42 -11.94 -12.64 12.35
CA GLN A 42 -11.59 -12.47 13.76
C GLN A 42 -11.66 -11.01 14.22
N ALA A 43 -11.34 -10.05 13.34
CA ALA A 43 -11.31 -8.62 13.67
C ALA A 43 -12.69 -7.94 13.59
N ASN A 44 -13.55 -8.37 12.67
CA ASN A 44 -14.85 -7.75 12.39
C ASN A 44 -15.79 -7.66 13.62
N PRO A 45 -15.82 -8.62 14.56
CA PRO A 45 -16.61 -8.47 15.79
C PRO A 45 -16.08 -7.38 16.74
N MET A 46 -14.81 -6.99 16.64
CA MET A 46 -14.19 -5.98 17.51
C MET A 46 -14.23 -4.58 16.91
N GLU A 47 -14.17 -4.48 15.59
CA GLU A 47 -14.26 -3.22 14.86
C GLU A 47 -15.18 -3.43 13.66
N GLU A 48 -16.31 -2.73 13.62
CA GLU A 48 -17.22 -2.78 12.46
C GLU A 48 -16.56 -2.08 11.26
N VAL A 49 -15.76 -2.84 10.51
CA VAL A 49 -15.05 -2.37 9.31
C VAL A 49 -15.46 -3.16 8.09
N THR A 50 -15.49 -2.48 6.94
CA THR A 50 -15.67 -3.19 5.67
C THR A 50 -14.43 -4.01 5.35
N TYR A 51 -14.58 -5.08 4.57
CA TYR A 51 -13.45 -5.93 4.18
C TYR A 51 -12.38 -5.15 3.40
N LEU A 52 -12.77 -4.15 2.61
CA LEU A 52 -11.85 -3.26 1.90
C LEU A 52 -11.02 -2.41 2.88
N ASP A 53 -11.69 -1.78 3.86
CA ASP A 53 -11.02 -0.93 4.84
C ASP A 53 -10.05 -1.74 5.70
N PHE A 54 -10.45 -2.96 6.09
CA PHE A 54 -9.57 -3.90 6.77
C PHE A 54 -8.31 -4.21 5.95
N ARG A 55 -8.46 -4.51 4.65
CA ARG A 55 -7.31 -4.79 3.77
C ARG A 55 -6.40 -3.56 3.59
N LEU A 56 -6.96 -2.36 3.53
CA LEU A 56 -6.17 -1.12 3.45
C LEU A 56 -5.35 -0.93 4.73
N LYS A 57 -5.97 -1.02 5.91
CA LYS A 57 -5.28 -0.94 7.20
C LYS A 57 -4.18 -2.00 7.32
N LEU A 58 -4.50 -3.25 6.98
CA LEU A 58 -3.54 -4.35 6.98
C LEU A 58 -2.41 -4.16 5.97
N GLY A 59 -2.65 -3.50 4.84
CA GLY A 59 -1.60 -3.16 3.87
C GLY A 59 -0.69 -2.04 4.37
N HIS A 60 -1.23 -1.09 5.13
CA HIS A 60 -0.46 0.01 5.71
C HIS A 60 0.47 -0.46 6.84
N GLN A 61 0.01 -1.28 7.79
CA GLN A 61 0.81 -1.71 8.96
C GLN A 61 2.20 -2.30 8.65
N PRO A 62 2.38 -3.25 7.70
CA PRO A 62 3.69 -3.76 7.32
C PRO A 62 4.59 -2.70 6.70
N ILE A 63 3.99 -1.70 6.03
CA ILE A 63 4.71 -0.56 5.48
C ILE A 63 5.18 0.31 6.65
N THR A 64 4.33 0.64 7.62
CA THR A 64 4.72 1.50 8.75
C THR A 64 5.86 0.93 9.57
N GLU A 65 5.87 -0.39 9.79
CA GLU A 65 6.84 -1.04 10.66
C GLU A 65 8.14 -1.45 9.95
N ARG A 66 8.15 -1.59 8.61
CA ARG A 66 9.35 -2.02 7.83
C ARG A 66 9.97 -0.96 6.93
N SER A 67 9.42 0.25 6.83
CA SER A 67 9.83 1.24 5.80
C SER A 67 11.17 1.96 5.98
N PHE A 68 12.00 1.63 6.98
CA PHE A 68 13.25 2.39 7.19
C PHE A 68 14.53 1.55 7.28
N HIS A 69 14.53 0.28 6.87
CA HIS A 69 15.79 -0.44 6.68
C HIS A 69 16.32 -0.25 5.25
N GLU A 70 17.23 0.71 5.20
CA GLU A 70 18.16 1.12 4.13
C GLU A 70 17.55 1.72 2.85
N PRO A 71 18.04 2.90 2.42
CA PRO A 71 17.71 3.45 1.12
C PRO A 71 18.27 2.51 0.06
N ARG A 72 17.42 1.69 -0.55
CA ARG A 72 17.76 1.07 -1.84
C ARG A 72 18.08 2.21 -2.79
N VAL A 73 19.26 2.15 -3.40
CA VAL A 73 19.64 3.03 -4.51
C VAL A 73 18.76 2.66 -5.70
N THR A 74 17.51 3.11 -5.68
CA THR A 74 16.67 3.10 -6.87
C THR A 74 17.28 4.12 -7.81
N ILE A 75 17.88 3.64 -8.90
CA ILE A 75 18.16 4.44 -10.08
C ILE A 75 16.84 5.13 -10.43
N THR A 76 16.72 6.42 -10.11
CA THR A 76 15.56 7.23 -10.41
C THR A 76 15.50 7.45 -11.91
N ALA A 77 14.97 6.47 -12.64
CA ALA A 77 14.28 6.77 -13.87
C ALA A 77 12.96 7.47 -13.47
N LEU A 78 13.03 8.79 -13.31
CA LEU A 78 11.88 9.67 -13.13
C LEU A 78 10.99 9.55 -14.38
N LYS A 79 10.15 8.51 -14.46
CA LYS A 79 9.03 8.53 -15.38
C LYS A 79 7.98 9.44 -14.77
N THR A 80 7.86 10.65 -15.31
CA THR A 80 6.70 11.51 -15.12
C THR A 80 5.46 10.66 -15.38
N LYS A 81 4.65 10.41 -14.35
CA LYS A 81 3.36 9.72 -14.52
C LYS A 81 2.49 10.63 -15.40
N GLU A 82 2.33 10.27 -16.66
CA GLU A 82 1.29 10.81 -17.53
C GLU A 82 -0.03 10.12 -17.15
N GLY A 83 -0.75 10.68 -16.19
CA GLY A 83 -2.03 10.13 -15.74
C GLY A 83 -2.89 11.18 -15.05
N LYS A 84 -4.21 11.02 -15.13
CA LYS A 84 -5.17 11.92 -14.45
C LYS A 84 -4.90 11.93 -12.94
N LYS A 85 -4.96 13.13 -12.33
CA LYS A 85 -4.77 13.35 -10.88
C LYS A 85 -5.68 12.48 -9.98
N SER A 86 -6.77 11.92 -10.51
CA SER A 86 -7.68 11.02 -9.79
C SER A 86 -7.00 9.76 -9.26
N GLY A 87 -5.85 9.34 -9.83
CA GLY A 87 -5.05 8.25 -9.29
C GLY A 87 -4.38 8.58 -7.95
N SER A 88 -4.22 9.86 -7.58
CA SER A 88 -3.64 10.22 -6.29
C SER A 88 -4.57 9.87 -5.13
N THR A 89 -5.89 9.98 -5.32
CA THR A 89 -6.89 9.77 -4.27
C THR A 89 -6.99 8.30 -3.84
N MET A 90 -6.68 7.36 -4.73
CA MET A 90 -6.77 5.92 -4.47
C MET A 90 -5.45 5.28 -4.00
N THR A 91 -4.34 6.04 -4.01
CA THR A 91 -3.02 5.58 -3.56
C THR A 91 -2.38 6.59 -2.60
N VAL A 92 -3.17 7.19 -1.71
CA VAL A 92 -2.60 8.07 -0.69
C VAL A 92 -1.97 7.21 0.38
N VAL A 93 -0.65 7.08 0.34
CA VAL A 93 0.09 6.81 1.58
C VAL A 93 -0.28 7.93 2.54
N LEU A 94 -0.88 7.59 3.68
CA LEU A 94 -1.30 8.53 4.71
C LEU A 94 -0.21 9.58 4.97
N ASP A 95 -0.61 10.83 5.16
CA ASP A 95 0.32 11.95 5.33
C ASP A 95 1.28 11.72 6.51
N GLU A 96 0.82 11.06 7.57
CA GLU A 96 1.64 10.63 8.70
C GLU A 96 2.85 9.76 8.26
N HIS A 97 2.64 8.82 7.35
CA HIS A 97 3.70 7.97 6.81
C HIS A 97 4.51 8.65 5.71
N ARG A 98 3.86 9.50 4.91
CA ARG A 98 4.51 10.28 3.87
C ARG A 98 5.54 11.25 4.45
N PHE A 99 5.22 11.81 5.61
CA PHE A 99 6.02 12.84 6.24
C PHE A 99 6.99 12.32 7.31
N ALA A 100 6.90 11.04 7.69
CA ALA A 100 7.80 10.41 8.65
C ALA A 100 9.26 10.38 8.16
N GLY A 101 10.19 10.76 9.03
CA GLY A 101 11.64 10.56 8.85
C GLY A 101 12.38 11.53 7.92
N ARG A 102 11.72 12.56 7.38
CA ARG A 102 12.40 13.59 6.54
C ARG A 102 12.33 14.98 7.18
N PRO A 103 13.43 15.76 7.13
CA PRO A 103 13.48 17.08 7.77
C PRO A 103 12.65 18.15 7.05
N HIS A 104 12.25 17.91 5.79
CA HIS A 104 11.42 18.85 5.03
C HIS A 104 10.67 18.16 3.88
N HIS A 105 9.54 18.74 3.50
CA HIS A 105 8.68 18.27 2.41
C HIS A 105 8.46 19.38 1.38
N PRO A 106 8.25 19.04 0.11
CA PRO A 106 7.95 20.04 -0.92
C PRO A 106 6.55 20.63 -0.70
N ASN A 107 6.50 21.91 -0.34
CA ASN A 107 5.26 22.68 -0.30
C ASN A 107 5.01 23.31 -1.66
N LEU A 108 3.77 23.22 -2.14
CA LEU A 108 3.33 23.91 -3.34
C LEU A 108 3.39 25.41 -3.09
N THR A 109 4.30 26.10 -3.77
CA THR A 109 4.46 27.54 -3.70
C THR A 109 4.40 28.12 -5.11
N ALA A 110 3.81 29.31 -5.25
CA ALA A 110 3.63 29.95 -6.56
C ALA A 110 4.97 30.32 -7.23
N THR A 111 6.02 30.50 -6.44
CA THR A 111 7.27 31.14 -6.87
C THR A 111 8.42 30.17 -7.13
N ARG A 112 8.40 28.94 -6.59
CA ARG A 112 9.52 28.00 -6.73
C ARG A 112 9.05 26.57 -7.00
N PRO A 113 9.54 25.92 -8.08
CA PRO A 113 9.16 24.55 -8.43
C PRO A 113 9.89 23.48 -7.62
N ARG A 114 10.92 23.83 -6.84
CA ARG A 114 11.71 22.90 -6.02
C ARG A 114 11.83 23.42 -4.60
N CYS A 115 11.88 22.49 -3.63
CA CYS A 115 12.11 22.86 -2.24
C CYS A 115 13.49 23.52 -2.06
N ARG A 116 13.52 24.63 -1.30
CA ARG A 116 14.72 25.42 -1.00
C ARG A 116 15.86 24.58 -0.43
N TRP A 117 15.57 23.63 0.46
CA TRP A 117 16.58 22.77 1.08
C TRP A 117 17.10 21.66 0.15
N CYS A 118 16.24 21.05 -0.67
CA CYS A 118 16.69 20.07 -1.69
C CYS A 118 17.56 20.72 -2.77
N SER A 119 17.30 21.98 -3.14
CA SER A 119 18.07 22.67 -4.17
C SER A 119 19.49 23.06 -3.76
N THR A 120 19.78 23.08 -2.45
CA THR A 120 21.06 23.54 -1.88
C THR A 120 21.98 22.41 -1.43
N ILE A 121 21.52 21.16 -1.48
CA ILE A 121 22.36 19.99 -1.15
C ILE A 121 23.43 19.83 -2.24
N LYS A 122 24.71 19.89 -1.84
CA LYS A 122 25.84 19.55 -2.72
C LYS A 122 25.78 18.04 -3.00
N LYS A 123 25.85 17.69 -4.28
CA LYS A 123 25.97 16.30 -4.74
C LYS A 123 27.27 15.68 -4.28
#